data_AF-A0A5E6NBB9-F1
#
_entry.id   AF-A0A5E6NBB9-F1
#
_cell.length_a   1.000
_cell.length_b   1.000
_cell.length_c   1.000
_cell.angle_alpha   90.00
_cell.angle_beta   90.00
_cell.angle_gamma   90.00
#
_symmetry.space_group_name_H-M   'P 1'
#
loop_
_entity.id
_entity.type
_entity.pdbx_description
1 polymer ?
#
loop_
_entity_poly.entity_id
_entity_poly.type
_entity_poly.pdbx_seq_one_letter_code
_entity_poly.pdbx_strand_id
1 'polypeptide(L)' 'MNKVVLAYSGGLDTSIIVKWLQDTYQCEVVTFTANIGQGEEVEPARAKAKSRRR' A
#
# COMPACT_ATOMS: atom_id res chain seq x y z
N MET A 1 -14.43 -12.49 10.83
CA MET A 1 -14.34 -11.19 10.12
C MET A 1 -12.98 -10.61 10.51
N ASN A 2 -11.93 -10.89 9.74
CA ASN A 2 -10.56 -10.49 10.09
C ASN A 2 -10.18 -9.32 9.19
N LYS A 3 -9.96 -8.14 9.76
CA LYS A 3 -9.42 -6.97 9.06
C LYS A 3 -8.05 -6.66 9.63
N VAL A 4 -7.07 -6.46 8.76
CA VAL A 4 -5.70 -6.16 9.15
C VAL A 4 -5.32 -4.78 8.62
N VAL A 5 -4.80 -3.93 9.49
CA VAL A 5 -4.26 -2.62 9.10
C VAL A 5 -2.75 -2.76 8.94
N LEU A 6 -2.24 -2.44 7.75
CA LEU A 6 -0.82 -2.49 7.44
C LEU A 6 -0.26 -1.09 7.19
N ALA A 7 0.82 -0.74 7.90
CA ALA A 7 1.61 0.44 7.55
C ALA A 7 2.32 0.20 6.21
N TYR A 8 1.90 0.93 5.18
CA TYR A 8 2.38 0.77 3.81
C TYR A 8 3.22 1.98 3.42
N SER A 9 4.52 1.75 3.14
CA SER A 9 5.45 2.82 2.76
C SER A 9 5.49 3.08 1.25
N GLY A 10 4.87 2.23 0.43
CA GLY A 10 4.95 2.31 -1.03
C GLY A 10 6.13 1.54 -1.64
N GLY A 11 6.96 0.90 -0.81
CA GLY A 11 8.08 0.08 -1.25
C GLY A 11 7.65 -1.28 -1.82
N LEU A 12 8.57 -1.92 -2.56
CA LEU A 12 8.39 -3.26 -3.12
C LEU A 12 8.03 -4.27 -2.02
N ASP A 13 8.77 -4.24 -0.91
CA ASP A 13 8.56 -5.17 0.21
C ASP A 13 7.15 -5.03 0.79
N THR A 14 6.71 -3.79 1.05
CA THR A 14 5.36 -3.54 1.56
C THR A 14 4.25 -3.91 0.57
N SER A 15 4.54 -3.89 -0.74
CA SER A 15 3.59 -4.32 -1.79
C SER A 15 3.42 -5.83 -1.82
N ILE A 16 4.51 -6.57 -1.65
CA ILE A 16 4.50 -8.04 -1.58
C ILE A 16 3.77 -8.50 -0.32
N ILE A 17 4.00 -7.83 0.81
CA ILE A 17 3.37 -8.18 2.09
C ILE A 17 1.84 -8.03 2.04
N VAL A 18 1.31 -6.97 1.41
CA VAL A 18 -0.15 -6.80 1.24
C VAL A 18 -0.75 -7.99 0.50
N LYS A 19 -0.11 -8.40 -0.60
CA LYS A 19 -0.60 -9.50 -1.43
C LYS A 19 -0.53 -10.83 -0.68
N TRP A 20 0.57 -11.07 0.02
CA TRP A 20 0.75 -12.26 0.83
C TRP A 20 -0.28 -12.36 1.96
N LEU A 21 -0.60 -11.26 2.64
CA LEU A 21 -1.63 -11.23 3.69
C LEU A 21 -3.03 -11.55 3.13
N GLN A 22 -3.37 -10.99 1.97
CA GLN A 22 -4.64 -11.27 1.29
C GLN A 22 -4.75 -12.74 0.88
N ASP A 23 -3.69 -13.31 0.30
CA ASP A 23 -3.72 -14.68 -0.22
C ASP A 23 -3.64 -15.72 0.90
N THR A 24 -2.86 -15.46 1.95
CA THR A 24 -2.64 -16.41 3.07
C THR A 24 -3.79 -16.41 4.07
N TYR A 25 -4.31 -15.23 4.41
CA TYR A 25 -5.31 -15.09 5.48
C TYR A 25 -6.72 -14.81 4.96
N GLN A 26 -6.89 -14.67 3.64
CA GLN A 26 -8.16 -14.34 2.98
C GLN A 26 -8.91 -13.20 3.70
N CYS A 27 -8.15 -12.19 4.12
CA CYS A 27 -8.62 -11.13 4.98
C CYS A 27 -8.58 -9.78 4.26
N GLU A 28 -9.40 -8.85 4.73
CA GLU A 28 -9.41 -7.49 4.20
C GLU A 28 -8.20 -6.73 4.76
N VAL A 29 -7.26 -6.38 3.88
CA VAL A 29 -6.06 -5.62 4.24
C VAL A 29 -6.28 -4.16 3.91
N VAL A 30 -6.27 -3.31 4.94
CA VAL A 30 -6.36 -1.86 4.81
C VAL A 30 -4.95 -1.29 4.96
N THR A 31 -4.44 -0.64 3.91
CA THR A 31 -3.13 -0.01 3.94
C THR A 31 -3.24 1.41 4.46
N PHE A 32 -2.34 1.79 5.35
CA PHE A 32 -2.20 3.15 5.86
C PHE A 32 -0.81 3.68 5.57
N THR A 33 -0.73 4.81 4.88
CA THR A 33 0.52 5.51 4.58
C THR A 33 0.48 6.87 5.28
N ALA A 34 1.23 7.00 6.37
CA ALA A 34 1.39 8.28 7.04
C ALA A 34 2.56 9.03 6.38
N ASN A 35 2.28 10.17 5.74
CA ASN A 35 3.32 11.06 5.27
C ASN A 35 3.80 11.96 6.42
N ILE A 36 4.79 11.50 7.17
CA ILE A 36 5.36 12.17 8.35
C ILE A 36 6.64 12.97 8.04
N GLY A 37 6.79 13.45 6.80
CA GLY A 37 7.90 14.32 6.41
C GLY A 37 9.01 13.65 5.60
N GLN A 38 8.71 12.55 4.90
CA GLN A 38 9.62 12.01 3.89
C GLN A 38 9.52 12.90 2.64
N GLY A 39 10.32 13.96 2.64
CA GLY A 39 10.20 15.15 1.81
C GLY A 39 10.46 15.00 0.31
N GLU A 40 9.82 14.07 -0.40
CA GLU A 40 9.71 14.15 -1.86
C GLU A 40 8.30 13.76 -2.33
N GLU A 41 7.59 14.80 -2.73
CA GLU A 41 6.45 14.86 -3.66
C GLU A 41 5.45 13.68 -3.65
N VAL A 42 4.30 13.94 -3.03
CA VAL A 42 3.10 13.10 -3.08
C VAL A 42 2.42 13.12 -4.47
N GLU A 43 2.89 13.98 -5.38
CA GLU A 43 2.34 14.18 -6.73
C GLU A 43 2.71 13.07 -7.74
N PRO A 44 3.99 12.66 -7.92
CA PRO A 44 4.35 11.59 -8.86
C PRO A 44 3.77 10.22 -8.48
N ALA A 45 3.57 9.92 -7.19
CA ALA A 45 2.95 8.67 -6.74
C ALA A 45 1.47 8.57 -7.17
N ARG A 46 0.72 9.68 -7.10
CA ARG A 46 -0.67 9.77 -7.60
C ARG A 46 -0.75 9.60 -9.12
N ALA A 47 0.19 10.18 -9.87
CA ALA A 47 0.25 10.02 -11.32
C ALA A 47 0.54 8.58 -11.74
N LYS A 48 1.48 7.90 -11.06
CA LYS A 48 1.84 6.50 -11.32
C LYS A 48 0.71 5.53 -10.98
N ALA A 49 -0.09 5.82 -9.95
CA ALA A 49 -1.29 5.06 -9.60
C ALA A 49 -2.40 5.19 -10.66
N LYS A 50 -2.60 6.38 -11.25
CA LYS A 50 -3.57 6.58 -12.34
C LYS A 50 -3.15 5.92 -13.66
N SER A 51 -1.85 5.83 -13.94
CA SER A 51 -1.32 5.25 -15.18
C SER A 51 -1.45 3.71 -15.26
N ARG A 52 -1.63 3.01 -14.13
CA ARG A 52 -1.74 1.53 -14.10
C ARG A 52 -3.17 0.98 -14.32
N ARG A 53 -4.09 1.79 -14.86
CA ARG A 53 -5.36 1.32 -15.45
C ARG A 53 -5.21 1.16 -16.97
N ARG A 54 -4.44 0.15 -17.39
CA ARG A 54 -4.59 -0.55 -18.66
C ARG A 54 -4.33 -2.02 -18.42
#